data_AF-A0A9E4UYW4-F1
#
_entry.id   AF-A0A9E4UYW4-F1
#
_cell.length_a   1.000
_cell.length_b   1.000
_cell.length_c   1.000
_cell.angle_alpha   90.00
_cell.angle_beta   90.00
_cell.angle_gamma   90.00
#
_symmetry.space_group_name_H-M   'P 1'
#
loop_
_entity.id
_entity.type
_entity.pdbx_description
1 polymer ?
#
loop_
_entity_poly.entity_id
_entity_poly.type
_entity_poly.pdbx_seq_one_letter_code
_entity_poly.pdbx_strand_id
1 'polypeptide(L)'
;MHYQLERTHGCRISDSWTYRGLKTAIIENELLRIVVLIDKGADIYSFVHKPTDTDFLWRSNWGVRDPRKFIAPSGDGVGSWMDTYEGGWQTVLPGGGFPSRYGGADMGLHAEVNNVPWDAVIVEDTLE
;
A
#
# COMPACT_ATOMS: atom_id res chain seq x y z
N MET A 1 14.77 -7.57 19.89
CA MET A 1 13.91 -8.69 20.33
C MET A 1 12.65 -8.59 19.50
N HIS A 2 12.39 -9.54 18.58
CA HIS A 2 11.23 -9.51 17.67
C HIS A 2 10.02 -10.21 18.28
N TYR A 3 9.72 -9.92 19.55
CA TYR A 3 8.59 -10.54 20.23
C TYR A 3 7.41 -9.56 20.20
N GLN A 4 6.41 -9.90 19.39
CA GLN A 4 5.07 -9.31 19.44
C GLN A 4 4.12 -10.35 20.02
N LEU A 5 3.00 -9.88 20.57
CA LEU A 5 1.90 -10.75 20.99
C LEU A 5 1.22 -11.29 19.71
N GLU A 6 1.65 -12.45 19.24
CA GLU A 6 1.06 -13.12 18.07
C GLU A 6 -0.32 -13.73 18.44
N ARG A 7 -1.33 -12.86 18.52
CA ARG A 7 -2.70 -13.26 18.83
C ARG A 7 -3.34 -13.96 17.64
N THR A 8 -4.18 -14.95 17.91
CA THR A 8 -5.00 -15.64 16.90
C THR A 8 -6.48 -15.23 16.93
N HIS A 9 -6.86 -14.38 17.88
CA HIS A 9 -8.23 -13.91 18.11
C HIS A 9 -8.26 -12.38 18.31
N GLY A 10 -9.46 -11.79 18.20
CA GLY A 10 -9.66 -10.34 18.29
C GLY A 10 -8.98 -9.56 17.17
N CYS A 11 -8.92 -8.23 17.33
CA CYS A 11 -8.14 -7.36 16.46
C CYS A 11 -6.65 -7.59 16.71
N ARG A 12 -5.88 -7.71 15.63
CA ARG A 12 -4.45 -8.00 15.66
C ARG A 12 -3.74 -7.42 14.44
N ILE A 13 -2.45 -7.23 14.60
CA ILE A 13 -1.56 -6.71 13.57
C ILE A 13 -0.45 -7.73 13.31
N SER A 14 -0.03 -7.87 12.06
CA SER A 14 1.14 -8.65 11.67
C SER A 14 1.95 -7.85 10.65
N ASP A 15 3.10 -7.31 11.06
CA ASP A 15 3.94 -6.40 10.26
C ASP A 15 5.30 -6.98 9.87
N SER A 16 5.57 -8.23 10.25
CA SER A 16 6.77 -8.99 9.87
C SER A 16 6.61 -9.75 8.54
N TRP A 17 5.62 -9.38 7.72
CA TRP A 17 5.31 -10.04 6.46
C TRP A 17 5.81 -9.26 5.25
N THR A 18 5.94 -9.97 4.13
CA THR A 18 6.17 -9.36 2.83
C THR A 18 5.14 -9.85 1.81
N TYR A 19 4.72 -8.97 0.91
CA TYR A 19 3.91 -9.32 -0.24
C TYR A 19 4.65 -8.92 -1.51
N ARG A 20 4.98 -9.90 -2.36
CA ARG A 20 5.78 -9.70 -3.58
C ARG A 20 7.09 -8.93 -3.36
N GLY A 21 7.72 -9.14 -2.20
CA GLY A 21 9.01 -8.51 -1.84
C GLY A 21 8.92 -7.11 -1.23
N LEU A 22 7.70 -6.60 -1.00
CA LEU A 22 7.46 -5.34 -0.29
C LEU A 22 7.08 -5.64 1.15
N LYS A 23 7.60 -4.87 2.11
CA LYS A 23 7.15 -4.92 3.51
C LYS A 23 5.64 -4.65 3.56
N THR A 24 4.93 -5.44 4.35
CA THR A 24 3.47 -5.42 4.40
C THR A 24 3.00 -5.60 5.84
N ALA A 25 2.03 -4.78 6.24
CA ALA A 25 1.27 -5.01 7.46
C ALA A 25 -0.10 -5.60 7.11
N ILE A 26 -0.53 -6.54 7.92
CA ILE A 26 -1.88 -7.10 7.88
C ILE A 26 -2.56 -6.73 9.19
N ILE A 27 -3.73 -6.09 9.10
CA ILE A 27 -4.56 -5.75 10.25
C ILE A 27 -5.86 -6.53 10.08
N GLU A 28 -6.24 -7.32 11.07
CA GLU A 28 -7.42 -8.19 10.91
C GLU A 28 -8.10 -8.56 12.23
N ASN A 29 -9.38 -8.92 12.11
CA ASN A 29 -10.18 -9.55 13.16
C ASN A 29 -11.09 -10.63 12.55
N GLU A 30 -12.18 -11.03 13.18
CA GLU A 30 -13.13 -12.02 12.66
C GLU A 30 -13.96 -11.51 11.47
N LEU A 31 -14.11 -10.20 11.31
CA LEU A 31 -14.92 -9.59 10.25
C LEU A 31 -14.09 -9.09 9.07
N LEU A 32 -12.94 -8.47 9.34
CA LEU A 32 -12.16 -7.72 8.37
C LEU A 32 -10.73 -8.20 8.27
N ARG A 33 -10.15 -8.05 7.08
CA ARG A 33 -8.70 -8.15 6.83
C ARG A 33 -8.27 -7.02 5.91
N ILE A 34 -7.32 -6.23 6.37
CA ILE A 34 -6.74 -5.10 5.66
C ILE A 34 -5.27 -5.40 5.39
N VAL A 35 -4.82 -5.18 4.16
CA VAL A 35 -3.41 -5.36 3.75
C VAL A 35 -2.85 -4.00 3.34
N VAL A 36 -1.76 -3.59 3.99
CA VAL A 36 -1.09 -2.30 3.76
C VAL A 36 0.30 -2.54 3.18
N LEU A 37 0.60 -1.93 2.03
CA LEU A 37 1.92 -2.02 1.38
C LEU A 37 2.86 -0.94 1.89
N ILE A 38 3.54 -1.22 3.01
CA ILE A 38 4.40 -0.24 3.70
C ILE A 38 5.50 0.30 2.77
N ASP A 39 6.16 -0.58 2.01
CA ASP A 39 7.24 -0.17 1.10
C ASP A 39 6.74 0.53 -0.19
N LYS A 40 5.42 0.70 -0.35
CA LYS A 40 4.82 1.29 -1.55
C LYS A 40 3.60 2.14 -1.18
N GLY A 41 3.87 3.37 -0.77
CA GLY A 41 2.88 4.40 -0.50
C GLY A 41 2.05 4.24 0.76
N ALA A 42 2.30 3.18 1.53
CA ALA A 42 1.39 2.72 2.58
C ALA A 42 -0.04 2.53 2.05
N ASP A 43 -0.16 2.14 0.77
CA ASP A 43 -1.45 1.95 0.10
C ASP A 43 -2.20 0.78 0.75
N ILE A 44 -3.50 0.96 0.98
CA ILE A 44 -4.38 -0.13 1.39
C ILE A 44 -4.70 -0.94 0.14
N TYR A 45 -4.00 -2.06 -0.03
CA TYR A 45 -4.11 -2.91 -1.21
C TYR A 45 -5.35 -3.80 -1.19
N SER A 46 -5.80 -4.22 -0.01
CA SER A 46 -6.93 -5.14 0.14
C SER A 46 -7.72 -4.81 1.40
N PHE A 47 -9.05 -4.83 1.27
CA PHE A 47 -9.98 -4.62 2.37
C PHE A 47 -11.09 -5.67 2.26
N VAL A 48 -10.87 -6.81 2.92
CA VAL A 48 -11.72 -7.99 2.81
C VAL A 48 -12.70 -8.05 3.98
N HIS A 49 -13.98 -8.21 3.68
CA HIS A 49 -14.96 -8.73 4.61
C HIS A 49 -14.92 -10.27 4.59
N LYS A 50 -14.38 -10.86 5.64
CA LYS A 50 -14.10 -12.29 5.75
C LYS A 50 -15.35 -13.18 5.66
N PRO A 51 -16.48 -12.87 6.33
CA PRO A 51 -17.66 -13.73 6.27
C PRO A 51 -18.25 -13.92 4.87
N THR A 52 -18.12 -12.91 4.00
CA THR A 52 -18.61 -12.96 2.62
C THR A 52 -17.51 -13.15 1.58
N ASP A 53 -16.27 -13.31 2.03
CA ASP A 53 -15.07 -13.38 1.19
C ASP A 53 -15.02 -12.29 0.10
N THR A 54 -15.40 -11.07 0.48
CA THR A 54 -15.53 -9.93 -0.45
C THR A 54 -14.42 -8.94 -0.21
N ASP A 55 -13.56 -8.72 -1.21
CA ASP A 55 -12.64 -7.57 -1.22
C ASP A 55 -13.38 -6.35 -1.79
N PHE A 56 -13.44 -5.27 -1.02
CA PHE A 56 -14.10 -4.04 -1.44
C PHE A 56 -13.27 -3.20 -2.41
N LEU A 57 -11.99 -3.52 -2.57
CA LEU A 57 -11.07 -2.73 -3.37
C LEU A 57 -10.83 -3.34 -4.75
N TRP A 58 -10.84 -2.48 -5.77
CA TRP A 58 -10.45 -2.85 -7.12
C TRP A 58 -8.95 -3.12 -7.19
N ARG A 59 -8.54 -4.08 -8.05
CA ARG A 59 -7.13 -4.40 -8.31
C ARG A 59 -6.84 -4.26 -9.79
N SER A 60 -5.65 -3.77 -10.10
CA SER A 60 -5.16 -3.82 -11.47
C SER A 60 -4.90 -5.26 -11.91
N ASN A 61 -5.01 -5.51 -13.21
CA ASN A 61 -4.76 -6.82 -13.82
C ASN A 61 -3.29 -7.26 -13.75
N TRP A 62 -2.35 -6.35 -13.50
CA TRP A 62 -0.95 -6.68 -13.21
C TRP A 62 -0.63 -6.84 -11.71
N GLY A 63 -1.48 -6.29 -10.84
CA GLY A 63 -1.36 -6.35 -9.39
C GLY A 63 -0.10 -5.65 -8.86
N VAL A 64 0.33 -6.03 -7.66
CA VAL A 64 1.45 -5.37 -6.97
C VAL A 64 2.78 -5.66 -7.66
N ARG A 65 3.55 -4.60 -7.90
CA ARG A 65 4.93 -4.64 -8.40
C ARG A 65 5.84 -3.86 -7.45
N ASP A 66 7.05 -4.39 -7.24
CA ASP A 66 8.09 -3.68 -6.50
C ASP A 66 8.71 -2.61 -7.42
N PRO A 67 8.48 -1.31 -7.16
CA PRO A 67 8.99 -0.24 -8.03
C PRO A 67 10.51 -0.21 -8.10
N ARG A 68 11.22 -0.77 -7.10
CA ARG A 68 12.69 -0.85 -7.08
C ARG A 68 13.24 -1.84 -8.11
N LYS A 69 12.40 -2.75 -8.61
CA LYS A 69 12.75 -3.81 -9.57
C LYS A 69 12.10 -3.60 -10.94
N PHE A 70 11.46 -2.45 -11.14
CA PHE A 70 10.78 -2.11 -12.39
C PHE A 70 11.52 -0.97 -13.09
N ILE A 71 11.72 -1.12 -14.39
CA ILE A 71 12.30 -0.08 -15.23
C ILE A 71 11.22 0.30 -16.25
N ALA A 72 10.74 1.54 -16.17
CA ALA A 72 9.73 2.02 -17.10
C ALA A 72 10.29 2.03 -18.54
N PRO A 73 9.52 1.55 -19.53
CA PRO A 73 9.97 1.52 -20.92
C PRO A 73 9.97 2.91 -21.59
N SER A 74 9.37 3.92 -20.94
CA SER A 74 9.33 5.30 -21.40
C SER A 74 9.46 6.27 -20.22
N GLY A 75 9.76 7.54 -20.49
CA GLY A 75 9.76 8.61 -19.49
C GLY A 75 8.41 9.31 -19.32
N ASP A 76 7.32 8.78 -19.88
CA ASP A 76 5.99 9.37 -19.70
C ASP A 76 5.52 9.21 -18.25
N GLY A 77 5.18 10.33 -17.61
CA GLY A 77 4.85 10.37 -16.18
C GLY A 77 3.55 9.66 -15.82
N VAL A 78 2.59 9.58 -16.75
CA VAL A 78 1.33 8.84 -16.55
C VAL A 78 1.58 7.34 -16.70
N GLY A 79 2.21 6.93 -17.81
CA GLY A 79 2.50 5.53 -18.10
C GLY A 79 3.37 4.88 -17.03
N SER A 80 4.46 5.55 -16.63
CA SER A 80 5.37 5.04 -15.60
C SER A 80 4.66 4.81 -14.27
N TRP A 81 3.72 5.69 -13.91
CA TRP A 81 2.91 5.53 -12.71
C TRP A 81 1.91 4.38 -12.86
N MET A 82 1.16 4.35 -13.96
CA MET A 82 0.17 3.32 -14.24
C MET A 82 0.75 1.90 -14.25
N ASP A 83 1.98 1.75 -14.75
CA ASP A 83 2.69 0.47 -14.80
C ASP A 83 2.94 -0.13 -13.41
N THR A 84 2.98 0.69 -12.36
CA THR A 84 3.21 0.25 -10.98
C THR A 84 1.97 0.35 -10.09
N TYR A 85 0.88 0.93 -10.60
CA TYR A 85 -0.39 1.01 -9.87
C TYR A 85 -1.07 -0.36 -9.74
N GLU A 86 -1.24 -0.81 -8.50
CA GLU A 86 -1.78 -2.09 -8.07
C GLU A 86 -3.30 -2.09 -7.89
N GLY A 87 -3.94 -0.92 -7.90
CA GLY A 87 -5.29 -0.73 -7.39
C GLY A 87 -5.30 -0.40 -5.89
N GLY A 88 -6.40 -0.69 -5.21
CA GLY A 88 -6.54 -0.42 -3.79
C GLY A 88 -6.98 1.01 -3.48
N TRP A 89 -6.58 1.47 -2.30
CA TRP A 89 -6.78 2.84 -1.83
C TRP A 89 -5.41 3.45 -1.56
N GLN A 90 -5.12 4.52 -2.29
CA GLN A 90 -3.83 5.18 -2.28
C GLN A 90 -3.80 6.51 -1.54
N THR A 91 -2.60 6.87 -1.09
CA THR A 91 -2.33 8.21 -0.54
C THR A 91 -1.93 9.18 -1.65
N VAL A 92 -2.64 10.31 -1.76
CA VAL A 92 -2.38 11.34 -2.78
C VAL A 92 -1.91 12.62 -2.11
N LEU A 93 -0.60 12.88 -2.19
CA LEU A 93 0.06 14.05 -1.60
C LEU A 93 1.43 14.24 -2.29
N PRO A 94 1.90 15.49 -2.50
CA PRO A 94 1.23 16.78 -2.29
C PRO A 94 0.27 17.22 -3.41
N GLY A 95 0.13 16.44 -4.49
CA GLY A 95 -0.65 16.83 -5.66
C GLY A 95 -1.73 15.84 -6.03
N GLY A 96 -3.00 16.28 -6.01
CA GLY A 96 -4.14 15.51 -6.49
C GLY A 96 -4.48 15.85 -7.94
N GLY A 97 -3.88 15.15 -8.90
CA GLY A 97 -4.20 15.33 -10.31
C GLY A 97 -3.18 14.74 -11.26
N PHE A 98 -3.35 15.07 -12.55
CA PHE A 98 -2.43 14.71 -13.63
C PHE A 98 -1.03 15.30 -13.41
N PRO A 99 -0.01 14.77 -14.12
CA PRO A 99 1.33 15.33 -14.06
C PRO A 99 1.34 16.83 -14.30
N SER A 100 2.12 17.55 -13.52
CA SER A 100 2.16 19.02 -13.52
C SER A 100 3.54 19.53 -13.10
N ARG A 101 3.71 20.86 -13.09
CA ARG A 101 4.92 21.52 -12.61
C ARG A 101 4.59 22.52 -11.52
N TYR A 102 5.36 22.51 -10.44
CA TYR A 102 5.24 23.48 -9.36
C TYR A 102 6.61 23.87 -8.83
N GLY A 103 6.87 25.18 -8.69
CA GLY A 103 8.16 25.67 -8.16
C GLY A 103 9.39 25.25 -8.97
N GLY A 104 9.23 24.91 -10.26
CA GLY A 104 10.30 24.38 -11.11
C GLY A 104 10.53 22.87 -10.99
N ALA A 105 9.82 22.18 -10.09
CA ALA A 105 9.84 20.73 -9.96
C ALA A 105 8.75 20.07 -10.81
N ASP A 106 9.06 18.89 -11.35
CA ASP A 106 8.09 18.01 -12.01
C ASP A 106 7.32 17.22 -10.94
N MET A 107 5.99 17.22 -11.05
CA MET A 107 5.11 16.41 -10.24
C MET A 107 4.52 15.30 -11.11
N GLY A 108 4.78 14.05 -10.75
CA GLY A 108 4.16 12.88 -11.38
C GLY A 108 2.65 12.82 -11.16
N LEU A 109 1.99 11.85 -11.79
CA LEU A 109 0.57 11.57 -11.56
C LEU A 109 0.36 11.27 -10.06
N HIS A 110 -0.54 12.00 -9.41
CA HIS A 110 -0.78 11.91 -7.97
C HIS A 110 0.46 12.21 -7.08
N ALA A 111 1.46 12.89 -7.66
CA ALA A 111 2.73 13.25 -7.03
C ALA A 111 3.53 12.06 -6.47
N GLU A 112 4.01 12.14 -5.23
CA GLU A 112 5.14 11.32 -4.78
C GLU A 112 4.75 10.22 -3.80
N VAL A 113 3.81 10.50 -2.90
CA VAL A 113 3.66 9.73 -1.68
C VAL A 113 3.12 8.31 -1.90
N ASN A 114 2.37 8.06 -2.98
CA ASN A 114 1.89 6.71 -3.36
C ASN A 114 2.98 5.76 -3.88
N ASN A 115 4.21 6.24 -4.12
CA ASN A 115 5.29 5.43 -4.68
C ASN A 115 6.47 5.22 -3.73
N VAL A 116 6.53 5.97 -2.62
CA VAL A 116 7.66 5.91 -1.70
C VAL A 116 7.45 4.87 -0.61
N PRO A 117 8.52 4.23 -0.10
CA PRO A 117 8.43 3.40 1.10
C PRO A 117 8.19 4.27 2.33
N TRP A 118 7.40 3.77 3.26
CA TRP A 118 7.11 4.41 4.54
C TRP A 118 7.78 3.67 5.69
N ASP A 119 8.15 4.41 6.73
CA ASP A 119 8.40 3.84 8.04
C ASP A 119 7.07 3.60 8.76
N ALA A 120 6.92 2.44 9.38
CA ALA A 120 5.72 2.05 10.11
C ALA A 120 6.05 1.73 11.56
N VAL A 121 5.20 2.23 12.47
CA VAL A 121 5.28 1.98 13.92
C VAL A 121 3.89 1.58 14.41
N ILE A 122 3.81 0.51 15.19
CA ILE A 122 2.61 0.14 15.92
C ILE A 122 2.60 0.95 17.21
N VAL A 123 1.66 1.88 17.32
CA VAL A 123 1.51 2.75 18.49
C VAL A 123 0.62 2.13 19.58
N GLU A 124 -0.30 1.24 19.18
CA GLU A 124 -1.23 0.55 20.04
C GLU A 124 -1.57 -0.82 19.44
N ASP A 125 -1.53 -1.85 20.27
CA ASP A 125 -1.91 -3.22 19.91
C ASP A 125 -2.45 -3.93 21.16
N THR A 126 -3.67 -3.60 21.52
CA THR A 126 -4.39 -4.10 22.70
C THR A 126 -5.59 -4.94 22.27
N LEU A 127 -6.16 -5.68 23.22
CA LEU A 127 -7.39 -6.48 23.00
C LEU A 127 -8.68 -5.70 23.28
N GLU A 128 -8.56 -4.55 23.95
CA GLU A 128 -9.69 -3.75 24.45
C GLU A 128 -10.29 -2.83 23.37
#